data_AF-A0A922MEE0-F1
#
_entry.id   AF-A0A922MEE0-F1
#
_cell.length_a   1.000
_cell.length_b   1.000
_cell.length_c   1.000
_cell.angle_alpha   90.00
_cell.angle_beta   90.00
_cell.angle_gamma   90.00
#
_symmetry.space_group_name_H-M   'P 1'
#
loop_
_entity.id
_entity.type
_entity.pdbx_description
1 polymer ?
#
loop_
_entity_poly.entity_id
_entity_poly.type
_entity_poly.pdbx_seq_one_letter_code
_entity_poly.pdbx_strand_id
1 'polypeptide(L)'
;MLELAVELVQNDKLSARAAARQFSIPKQTILNKVHNKHDKSVGCPPRLPAEEEAKTVKVLIAAANFGCPLTKFTTTLLNLLLVK
;
A
#
# COMPACT_ATOMS: atom_id res chain seq x y z
N MET A 1 7.63 6.03 17.54
CA MET A 1 6.87 5.36 18.62
C MET A 1 6.97 3.84 18.55
N LEU A 2 6.67 3.21 17.41
CA LEU A 2 6.73 1.75 17.29
C LEU A 2 8.17 1.21 17.38
N GLU A 3 9.15 1.86 16.76
CA GLU A 3 10.57 1.47 16.82
C GLU A 3 11.11 1.48 18.25
N LEU A 4 10.85 2.54 19.02
CA LEU A 4 11.22 2.63 20.44
C LEU A 4 10.61 1.48 21.27
N ALA A 5 9.35 1.10 21.00
CA ALA A 5 8.72 -0.02 21.67
C ALA A 5 9.38 -1.37 21.32
N VAL A 6 9.85 -1.53 20.08
CA VAL A 6 10.58 -2.72 19.63
C VAL A 6 11.96 -2.78 20.27
N GLU A 7 12.70 -1.66 20.32
CA GLU A 7 14.01 -1.58 20.96
C GLU A 7 13.96 -1.87 22.46
N LEU A 8 12.95 -1.37 23.17
CA LEU A 8 12.80 -1.62 24.61
C LEU A 8 12.48 -3.09 24.90
N VAL A 9 11.77 -3.77 24.00
CA VAL A 9 11.48 -5.21 24.11
C VAL A 9 12.67 -6.05 23.66
N GLN A 10 13.44 -5.63 22.65
CA GLN A 10 14.66 -6.30 22.20
C GLN A 10 15.78 -6.25 23.25
N ASN A 11 15.87 -5.14 24.01
CA ASN A 11 16.86 -4.97 25.07
C ASN A 11 16.39 -5.51 26.44
N ASP A 12 15.32 -6.30 26.49
CA ASP A 12 14.70 -6.87 27.71
C ASP A 12 14.34 -5.83 28.80
N LYS A 13 14.26 -4.54 28.46
CA LYS A 13 13.90 -3.46 29.40
C LYS A 13 12.42 -3.48 29.76
N LEU A 14 11.57 -3.96 28.85
CA LEU A 14 10.12 -4.08 29.04
C LEU A 14 9.60 -5.37 28.41
N SER A 15 8.64 -6.03 29.07
CA SER A 15 7.91 -7.13 28.44
C SER A 15 7.02 -6.61 27.29
N ALA A 16 6.82 -7.43 26.26
CA ALA A 16 5.94 -7.08 25.14
C ALA A 16 4.50 -6.72 25.56
N ARG A 17 4.04 -7.22 26.72
CA ARG A 17 2.72 -6.87 27.29
C ARG A 17 2.72 -5.49 27.96
N ALA A 18 3.81 -5.12 28.63
CA ALA A 18 3.98 -3.80 29.22
C ALA A 18 4.12 -2.73 28.13
N ALA A 19 4.96 -2.99 27.11
CA ALA A 19 5.11 -2.12 25.95
C ALA A 19 3.78 -1.92 25.21
N ALA A 20 2.97 -2.97 25.05
CA ALA A 20 1.66 -2.85 24.41
C ALA A 20 0.70 -1.90 25.15
N ARG A 21 0.73 -1.89 26.49
CA ARG A 21 -0.08 -0.97 27.31
C ARG A 21 0.44 0.45 27.28
N GLN A 22 1.76 0.61 27.28
CA GLN A 22 2.40 1.94 27.34
C GLN A 22 2.33 2.68 26.01
N PHE A 23 2.52 1.97 24.90
CA PHE A 23 2.55 2.56 23.56
C PHE A 23 1.24 2.40 22.79
N SER A 24 0.25 1.71 23.36
CA SER A 24 -1.03 1.39 22.71
C SER A 24 -0.87 0.67 21.37
N ILE A 25 0.18 -0.15 21.25
CA ILE A 25 0.49 -0.95 20.05
C ILE A 25 0.17 -2.42 20.34
N PRO A 26 -0.50 -3.15 19.44
CA PRO A 26 -0.75 -4.57 19.66
C PRO A 26 0.54 -5.35 19.91
N LYS A 27 0.52 -6.22 20.92
CA LYS A 27 1.65 -7.10 21.29
C LYS A 27 2.20 -7.87 20.08
N GLN A 28 1.31 -8.37 19.23
CA GLN A 28 1.69 -9.13 18.03
C GLN A 28 2.51 -8.29 17.05
N THR A 29 2.16 -7.01 16.86
CA THR A 29 2.91 -6.11 15.98
C THR A 29 4.33 -5.89 16.48
N ILE A 30 4.50 -5.69 17.79
CA ILE A 30 5.82 -5.54 18.42
C ILE A 30 6.62 -6.83 18.23
N LEU A 31 6.06 -8.00 18.57
CA LEU A 31 6.75 -9.29 18.42
C LEU A 31 7.08 -9.64 16.97
N ASN A 32 6.20 -9.33 16.02
CA ASN A 32 6.46 -9.57 14.61
C ASN A 32 7.65 -8.75 14.10
N LYS A 33 7.81 -7.51 14.60
CA LYS A 33 8.98 -6.67 14.32
C LYS A 33 10.22 -7.11 15.10
N VAL A 34 10.09 -7.56 16.35
CA VAL A 34 11.23 -8.10 17.13
C VAL A 34 11.82 -9.34 16.46
N HIS A 35 10.97 -10.21 15.92
CA HIS A 35 11.35 -11.46 15.26
C HIS A 35 11.52 -11.34 13.74
N ASN A 36 11.49 -10.14 13.17
CA ASN A 36 11.73 -9.92 11.73
C ASN A 36 10.85 -10.80 10.81
N LYS A 37 9.61 -11.12 11.23
CA LYS A 37 8.74 -12.09 10.51
C LYS A 37 8.28 -11.59 9.14
N HIS A 38 8.29 -10.28 8.92
CA HIS A 38 7.78 -9.63 7.71
C HIS A 38 8.76 -8.58 7.17
N ASP A 39 10.05 -8.94 7.09
CA ASP A 39 11.11 -8.06 6.55
C ASP A 39 11.10 -7.97 5.02
N LYS A 40 10.27 -8.77 4.35
CA LYS A 40 10.07 -8.62 2.91
C LYS A 40 9.56 -7.21 2.66
N SER A 41 10.27 -6.47 1.81
CA SER A 41 9.75 -5.23 1.23
C SER A 41 8.31 -5.48 0.82
N VAL A 42 7.38 -4.71 1.39
CA VAL A 42 6.02 -4.66 0.87
C VAL A 42 6.16 -4.42 -0.64
N GLY A 43 5.53 -5.27 -1.45
CA GLY A 43 5.63 -5.15 -2.90
C GLY A 43 5.21 -3.74 -3.32
N CYS A 44 5.88 -3.16 -4.32
CA CYS A 44 5.41 -1.93 -4.92
C CYS A 44 3.98 -2.18 -5.44
N PRO A 45 3.00 -1.30 -5.16
CA PRO A 45 1.70 -1.43 -5.79
C PRO A 45 1.90 -1.47 -7.31
N PRO A 46 1.13 -2.29 -8.05
CA PRO A 46 1.24 -2.36 -9.49
C PRO A 46 1.01 -0.96 -10.07
N ARG A 47 2.03 -0.42 -10.74
CA ARG A 47 1.96 0.85 -11.47
C ARG A 47 1.92 0.56 -12.95
N LEU A 48 1.14 1.34 -13.68
CA LEU A 48 1.16 1.31 -15.13
C LEU A 48 2.48 1.94 -15.61
N PRO A 49 3.10 1.42 -16.68
CA PRO A 49 4.23 2.09 -17.31
C PRO A 49 3.77 3.43 -17.91
N ALA A 50 4.67 4.42 -17.94
CA ALA A 50 4.36 5.78 -18.40
C ALA A 50 3.73 5.83 -19.81
N GLU A 51 4.09 4.88 -20.67
CA GLU A 51 3.53 4.74 -22.02
C GLU A 51 2.04 4.38 -22.01
N GLU A 52 1.62 3.46 -21.14
CA GLU A 52 0.22 3.05 -20.99
C GLU A 52 -0.61 4.14 -20.33
N GLU A 53 -0.04 4.85 -19.36
CA GLU A 53 -0.69 6.02 -18.76
C GLU A 53 -0.96 7.10 -19.81
N ALA A 54 0.02 7.41 -20.68
CA ALA A 54 -0.14 8.40 -21.74
C ALA A 54 -1.22 8.01 -22.76
N LYS A 55 -1.32 6.73 -23.13
CA LYS A 55 -2.40 6.22 -24.00
C LYS A 55 -3.77 6.38 -23.32
N THR A 56 -3.85 6.03 -22.04
CA THR A 56 -5.09 6.12 -21.25
C THR A 56 -5.58 7.56 -21.16
N VAL A 57 -4.68 8.51 -20.89
CA VAL A 57 -5.02 9.94 -20.83
C VAL A 57 -5.56 10.47 -22.16
N LYS A 58 -4.96 10.08 -23.29
CA LYS A 58 -5.47 10.48 -24.63
C LYS A 58 -6.90 10.00 -24.88
N VAL A 59 -7.20 8.76 -24.50
CA VAL A 59 -8.54 8.19 -24.65
C VAL A 59 -9.54 8.90 -23.74
N LEU A 60 -9.15 9.24 -22.52
CA LEU A 60 -9.99 10.00 -21.59
C LEU A 60 -10.31 11.40 -22.12
N ILE A 61 -9.33 12.11 -22.69
CA ILE A 61 -9.53 13.43 -23.31
C ILE A 61 -10.50 13.33 -24.50
N ALA A 62 -10.31 12.33 -25.36
CA ALA A 62 -11.21 12.11 -26.49
C ALA A 62 -12.65 11.82 -26.02
N ALA A 63 -12.83 10.92 -25.06
CA ALA A 63 -14.14 10.59 -24.52
C ALA A 63 -14.84 11.78 -23.84
N ALA A 64 -14.07 12.63 -23.15
CA ALA A 64 -14.58 13.88 -22.56
C ALA A 64 -15.06 14.86 -23.64
N ASN A 65 -14.31 15.03 -24.73
CA ASN A 65 -14.70 15.88 -25.86
C ASN A 65 -15.99 15.41 -26.55
N PHE A 66 -16.24 14.09 -26.59
CA PHE A 66 -17.48 13.52 -27.12
C PHE A 66 -18.66 13.54 -26.14
N GLY A 67 -18.48 14.06 -24.92
CA GLY A 67 -19.55 14.17 -23.92
C GLY A 67 -19.95 12.83 -23.29
N CYS A 68 -19.09 11.82 -23.32
CA CYS A 68 -19.38 10.51 -22.74
C CYS A 68 -19.21 10.54 -21.21
N PRO A 69 -20.21 10.12 -20.42
CA PRO A 69 -20.08 10.03 -18.98
C PRO A 69 -19.15 8.87 -18.59
N LEU A 70 -17.90 9.19 -18.26
CA LEU A 70 -16.93 8.21 -17.77
C LEU A 70 -17.26 7.79 -16.34
N THR A 71 -17.85 6.61 -16.18
CA THR A 71 -18.11 5.96 -14.89
C THR A 71 -16.95 5.02 -14.51
N LYS A 72 -16.80 4.66 -13.22
CA LYS A 72 -15.73 3.77 -12.72
C LYS A 72 -15.60 2.43 -13.47
N PHE A 73 -16.68 1.96 -14.10
CA PHE A 73 -16.71 0.75 -14.93
C PHE A 73 -16.11 0.96 -16.33
N THR A 74 -16.20 2.16 -16.89
CA THR A 74 -15.64 2.47 -18.21
C THR A 74 -14.11 2.51 -18.19
N THR A 75 -13.51 2.98 -17.10
CA THR A 75 -12.05 3.01 -16.92
C THR A 75 -11.43 1.61 -16.84
N THR A 76 -12.13 0.62 -16.28
CA THR A 76 -11.64 -0.78 -16.25
C THR A 76 -11.71 -1.47 -17.61
N LEU A 77 -12.70 -1.13 -18.45
CA LEU A 77 -12.84 -1.69 -19.80
C LEU A 77 -11.79 -1.13 -20.77
N LEU A 78 -11.44 0.15 -20.62
CA LEU A 78 -10.39 0.77 -21.44
C LEU A 78 -9.02 0.11 -21.22
N ASN A 79 -8.69 -0.24 -19.97
CA ASN A 79 -7.45 -0.97 -19.67
C ASN A 79 -7.45 -2.40 -20.25
N LEU A 80 -8.61 -3.05 -20.38
CA LEU A 80 -8.72 -4.41 -20.93
C LEU A 80 -8.59 -4.44 -22.47
N LEU A 81 -8.94 -3.34 -23.13
CA LEU A 81 -8.81 -3.17 -24.59
C LEU A 81 -7.41 -2.74 -25.04
N LEU A 82 -6.65 -2.05 -24.19
CA LEU A 82 -5.30 -1.55 -24.50
C LEU A 82 -4.17 -2.56 -24.25
N VAL A 83 -4.46 -3.70 -23.60
CA VAL A 83 -3.47 -4.73 -23.20
C VAL A 83 -3.45 -5.94 -24.17
N LYS A 84 -3.95 -5.80 -25.41
CA LYS A 84 -3.84 -6.82 -26.46
C LYS A 84 -2.64 -6.61 -27.38
#